data_AF-D0KN39-F1
#
_entry.id   AF-D0KN39-F1
#
_cell.length_a   1.000
_cell.length_b   1.000
_cell.length_c   1.000
_cell.angle_alpha   90.00
_cell.angle_beta   90.00
_cell.angle_gamma   90.00
#
_symmetry.space_group_name_H-M   'P 1'
#
loop_
_entity.id
_entity.type
_entity.pdbx_description
1 polymer ?
#
loop_
_entity_poly.entity_id
_entity_poly.type
_entity_poly.pdbx_seq_one_letter_code
_entity_poly.pdbx_strand_id
1 'polypeptide(L)'
;MQGKSEISMPDGRVADVFNVVKFLYGLSDRDIEILKLLIKSQSSLTMEEISSELNITKSVVNKSILNLEKKNIVIKEKVESSKKGRRAYTYRVDVNYLTRKLVTDLDQLIKDLKVKIADVIGIQIEKTASV
;
A
#
# COMPACT_ATOMS: atom_id res chain seq x y z
N MET A 1 15.37 -11.92 3.40
CA MET A 1 16.17 -10.69 3.55
C MET A 1 15.27 -9.60 4.12
N GLN A 2 15.43 -9.25 5.41
CA GLN A 2 14.73 -8.10 6.00
C GLN A 2 15.51 -6.84 5.60
N GLY A 3 15.16 -6.25 4.46
CA GLY A 3 15.64 -4.91 4.12
C GLY A 3 14.95 -3.92 5.07
N LYS A 4 15.72 -3.12 5.79
CA LYS A 4 15.20 -2.10 6.71
C LYS A 4 14.18 -1.24 5.96
N SER A 5 12.91 -1.30 6.36
CA SER A 5 11.84 -0.44 5.81
C SER A 5 11.94 0.99 6.38
N GLU A 6 13.13 1.41 6.79
CA GLU A 6 13.36 2.59 7.59
C GLU A 6 14.01 3.69 6.74
N ILE A 7 13.47 4.89 6.85
CA ILE A 7 14.01 6.12 6.29
C ILE A 7 14.68 6.87 7.45
N SER A 8 15.97 7.16 7.34
CA SER A 8 16.71 7.90 8.35
C SER A 8 16.86 9.37 7.96
N MET A 9 16.64 10.26 8.92
CA MET A 9 16.92 11.68 8.79
C MET A 9 18.34 12.00 9.33
N PRO A 10 18.98 13.09 8.86
CA PRO A 10 20.31 13.50 9.33
C PRO A 10 20.40 13.77 10.84
N ASP A 11 19.27 14.10 11.46
CA ASP A 11 19.14 14.36 12.90
C ASP A 11 18.89 13.09 13.74
N GLY A 12 18.97 11.90 13.13
CA GLY A 12 18.82 10.61 13.79
C GLY A 12 17.38 10.11 13.91
N ARG A 13 16.37 10.86 13.45
CA ARG A 13 15.00 10.36 13.39
C ARG A 13 14.85 9.27 12.34
N VAL A 14 13.98 8.30 12.60
CA VAL A 14 13.70 7.17 11.71
C VAL A 14 12.20 7.07 11.45
N ALA A 15 11.81 6.82 10.21
CA ALA A 15 10.43 6.61 9.80
C ALA A 15 10.26 5.28 9.04
N ASP A 16 9.26 4.48 9.39
CA ASP A 16 8.90 3.29 8.61
C ASP A 16 8.19 3.70 7.32
N VAL A 17 8.70 3.22 6.17
CA VAL A 17 8.10 3.38 4.85
C VAL A 17 6.62 2.95 4.87
N PHE A 18 6.28 1.88 5.60
CA PHE A 18 4.89 1.44 5.68
C PHE A 18 3.98 2.42 6.41
N ASN A 19 4.50 3.28 7.29
CA ASN A 19 3.71 4.38 7.87
C ASN A 19 3.40 5.45 6.83
N VAL A 20 4.33 5.72 5.90
CA VAL A 20 4.09 6.62 4.77
C VAL A 20 3.03 6.04 3.84
N VAL A 21 3.13 4.75 3.50
CA VAL A 21 2.11 4.05 2.69
C VAL A 21 0.76 4.06 3.38
N LYS A 22 0.74 3.85 4.70
CA LYS A 22 -0.47 3.90 5.53
C LYS A 22 -1.17 5.24 5.42
N PHE A 23 -0.40 6.33 5.55
CA PHE A 23 -0.89 7.70 5.42
C PHE A 23 -1.40 7.99 4.01
N LEU A 24 -0.57 7.72 2.98
CA LEU A 24 -0.85 8.05 1.58
C LEU A 24 -2.18 7.47 1.08
N TYR A 25 -2.53 6.28 1.58
CA TYR A 25 -3.71 5.55 1.13
C TYR A 25 -4.82 5.46 2.18
N GLY A 26 -4.65 6.02 3.38
CA GLY A 26 -5.63 5.89 4.47
C GLY A 26 -5.88 4.42 4.83
N LEU A 27 -4.79 3.67 5.04
CA LEU A 27 -4.83 2.25 5.39
C LEU A 27 -4.82 2.06 6.91
N SER A 28 -5.41 0.98 7.38
CA SER A 28 -5.27 0.52 8.76
C SER A 28 -4.03 -0.38 8.92
N ASP A 29 -3.63 -0.67 10.16
CA ASP A 29 -2.53 -1.61 10.42
C ASP A 29 -2.81 -3.01 9.85
N ARG A 30 -4.08 -3.42 9.84
CA ARG A 30 -4.51 -4.71 9.25
C ARG A 30 -4.39 -4.71 7.73
N ASP A 31 -4.68 -3.58 7.09
CA ASP A 31 -4.50 -3.45 5.65
C ASP A 31 -3.02 -3.57 5.28
N ILE A 32 -2.13 -2.96 6.08
CA ILE A 32 -0.67 -3.04 5.90
C ILE A 32 -0.15 -4.46 6.14
N GLU A 33 -0.65 -5.15 7.16
CA GLU A 33 -0.28 -6.55 7.47
C GLU A 33 -0.63 -7.49 6.30
N ILE A 34 -1.85 -7.38 5.76
CA ILE A 34 -2.29 -8.15 4.58
C ILE A 34 -1.48 -7.75 3.34
N LEU A 35 -1.22 -6.46 3.14
CA LEU A 35 -0.39 -5.98 2.02
C LEU A 35 1.03 -6.57 2.10
N LYS A 36 1.66 -6.55 3.28
CA LYS A 36 2.99 -7.15 3.51
C LYS A 36 2.99 -8.64 3.18
N LEU A 37 1.95 -9.37 3.59
CA LEU A 37 1.79 -10.78 3.23
C LEU A 37 1.69 -10.98 1.72
N LEU A 38 0.82 -10.22 1.04
CA LEU A 38 0.61 -10.33 -0.40
C LEU A 38 1.85 -9.95 -1.22
N ILE A 39 2.66 -8.99 -0.76
CA ILE A 39 3.94 -8.63 -1.40
C ILE A 39 4.98 -9.75 -1.21
N LYS A 40 5.00 -10.37 -0.03
CA LYS A 40 5.92 -11.48 0.27
C LYS A 40 5.52 -12.75 -0.48
N SER A 41 4.22 -12.95 -0.69
CA SER A 41 3.69 -14.07 -1.46
C SER A 41 3.98 -13.87 -2.94
N GLN A 42 4.79 -14.74 -3.53
CA GLN A 42 5.04 -14.74 -4.98
C GLN A 42 3.84 -15.29 -5.78
N SER A 43 2.83 -15.85 -5.09
CA SER A 43 1.61 -16.41 -5.67
C SER A 43 0.35 -15.68 -5.18
N SER A 44 -0.72 -15.78 -5.96
CA SER A 44 -2.04 -15.29 -5.56
C SER A 44 -2.60 -16.13 -4.40
N LEU A 45 -3.15 -15.46 -3.38
CA LEU A 45 -3.72 -16.09 -2.19
C LEU A 45 -5.23 -15.95 -2.13
N THR A 46 -5.92 -16.95 -1.60
CA THR A 46 -7.35 -16.92 -1.25
C THR A 46 -7.57 -16.20 0.08
N MET A 47 -8.83 -15.83 0.38
CA MET A 47 -9.17 -15.27 1.69
C MET A 47 -8.93 -16.28 2.83
N GLU A 48 -9.16 -17.56 2.56
CA GLU A 48 -8.85 -18.67 3.46
C GLU A 48 -7.37 -18.70 3.84
N GLU A 49 -6.48 -18.64 2.86
CA GLU A 49 -5.03 -18.66 3.08
C GLU A 49 -4.56 -17.43 3.83
N ILE A 50 -5.01 -16.23 3.46
CA ILE A 50 -4.67 -14.98 4.17
C ILE A 50 -5.17 -15.02 5.63
N SER A 51 -6.39 -15.51 5.84
CA SER A 51 -7.01 -15.64 7.16
C SER A 51 -6.21 -16.60 8.05
N SER A 52 -5.78 -17.72 7.49
CA SER A 52 -4.98 -18.73 8.18
C SER A 52 -3.58 -18.21 8.51
N GLU A 53 -2.89 -17.60 7.55
CA GLU A 53 -1.50 -17.16 7.70
C GLU A 53 -1.35 -16.03 8.73
N LEU A 54 -2.33 -15.12 8.79
CA LEU A 54 -2.32 -13.99 9.73
C LEU A 54 -3.09 -14.26 11.02
N ASN A 55 -3.70 -15.44 11.17
CA ASN A 55 -4.58 -15.79 12.28
C ASN A 55 -5.66 -14.72 12.56
N ILE A 56 -6.34 -14.27 11.50
CA ILE A 56 -7.43 -13.28 11.55
C ILE A 56 -8.68 -13.82 10.88
N THR A 57 -9.85 -13.26 11.20
CA THR A 57 -11.10 -13.73 10.60
C THR A 57 -11.22 -13.33 9.12
N LYS A 58 -11.91 -14.15 8.33
CA LYS A 58 -12.22 -13.84 6.92
C LYS A 58 -12.96 -12.51 6.74
N SER A 59 -13.74 -12.08 7.74
CA SER A 59 -14.40 -10.78 7.72
C SER A 59 -13.40 -9.62 7.75
N VAL A 60 -12.35 -9.73 8.57
CA VAL A 60 -11.26 -8.74 8.62
C VAL A 60 -10.50 -8.74 7.29
N VAL A 61 -10.14 -9.92 6.78
CA VAL A 61 -9.50 -10.06 5.46
C VAL A 61 -10.34 -9.39 4.38
N ASN A 62 -11.63 -9.69 4.31
CA ASN A 62 -12.53 -9.12 3.30
C ASN A 62 -12.60 -7.59 3.39
N LYS A 63 -12.71 -7.03 4.60
CA LYS A 63 -12.72 -5.57 4.78
C LYS A 63 -11.43 -4.93 4.24
N SER A 64 -10.28 -5.51 4.56
CA SER A 64 -8.98 -4.99 4.12
C SER A 64 -8.74 -5.15 2.62
N ILE A 65 -9.07 -6.32 2.06
CA ILE A 65 -9.01 -6.56 0.62
C ILE A 65 -9.88 -5.57 -0.15
N LEU A 66 -11.11 -5.30 0.30
CA LEU A 66 -11.97 -4.29 -0.32
C LEU A 66 -11.35 -2.89 -0.26
N ASN A 67 -10.67 -2.52 0.83
CA ASN A 67 -9.99 -1.23 0.95
C ASN A 67 -8.80 -1.13 -0.01
N LEU A 68 -8.01 -2.20 -0.14
CA LEU A 68 -6.86 -2.27 -1.06
C LEU A 68 -7.31 -2.31 -2.53
N GLU A 69 -8.38 -3.05 -2.85
CA GLU A 69 -8.98 -3.14 -4.19
C GLU A 69 -9.49 -1.76 -4.63
N LYS A 70 -10.21 -1.03 -3.75
CA LYS A 70 -10.68 0.35 -4.03
C LYS A 70 -9.57 1.33 -4.37
N LYS A 71 -8.33 1.05 -3.96
CA LYS A 71 -7.14 1.89 -4.21
C LYS A 71 -6.28 1.35 -5.35
N ASN A 72 -6.75 0.32 -6.04
CA ASN A 72 -6.02 -0.38 -7.11
C ASN A 72 -4.66 -0.94 -6.63
N ILE A 73 -4.54 -1.33 -5.36
CA ILE A 73 -3.30 -1.91 -4.80
C ILE A 73 -3.27 -3.42 -5.00
N VAL A 74 -4.43 -4.09 -4.92
CA VAL A 74 -4.57 -5.54 -5.03
C VAL A 74 -5.29 -5.90 -6.32
N ILE A 75 -4.78 -6.92 -7.01
CA ILE A 75 -5.38 -7.55 -8.17
C ILE A 75 -6.23 -8.72 -7.67
N LYS A 76 -7.49 -8.76 -8.12
CA LYS A 76 -8.45 -9.80 -7.81
C LYS A 76 -8.71 -10.65 -9.04
N GLU A 77 -8.43 -11.94 -8.94
CA GLU A 77 -8.58 -12.90 -10.03
C GLU A 77 -9.64 -13.93 -9.66
N LYS A 78 -10.46 -14.34 -10.64
CA LYS A 78 -11.47 -15.39 -10.44
C LYS A 78 -10.80 -16.75 -10.66
N VAL A 79 -11.04 -17.69 -9.76
CA VAL A 79 -10.57 -19.08 -9.90
C VAL A 79 -11.59 -19.86 -10.73
N GLU A 80 -11.14 -20.52 -11.80
CA GLU A 80 -12.01 -21.28 -12.72
C GLU A 80 -12.56 -22.57 -12.10
N SER A 81 -11.87 -23.16 -11.12
CA SER A 81 -12.21 -24.46 -10.53
C SER A 81 -13.05 -24.36 -9.24
N SER A 82 -14.26 -23.81 -9.31
CA SER A 82 -15.18 -23.93 -8.18
C SER A 82 -15.82 -25.33 -8.14
N LYS A 83 -15.32 -26.23 -7.28
CA LYS A 83 -15.91 -27.58 -7.04
C LYS A 83 -17.34 -27.59 -6.46
N LYS A 84 -18.02 -26.44 -6.33
CA LYS A 84 -19.35 -26.34 -5.69
C LYS A 84 -20.08 -25.01 -5.99
N GLY A 85 -20.07 -24.54 -7.24
CA GLY A 85 -20.92 -23.42 -7.71
C GLY A 85 -20.66 -22.01 -7.14
N ARG A 86 -19.83 -21.86 -6.09
CA ARG A 86 -19.44 -20.56 -5.53
C ARG A 86 -18.20 -20.03 -6.23
N ARG A 87 -18.29 -18.81 -6.79
CA ARG A 87 -17.14 -18.10 -7.36
C ARG A 87 -16.05 -17.97 -6.29
N ALA A 88 -14.88 -18.53 -6.57
CA ALA A 88 -13.68 -18.38 -5.74
C ALA A 88 -12.80 -17.28 -6.34
N TYR A 89 -12.11 -16.53 -5.48
CA TYR A 89 -11.23 -15.44 -5.86
C TYR A 89 -9.88 -15.59 -5.19
N THR A 90 -8.84 -15.19 -5.90
CA THR A 90 -7.48 -15.04 -5.39
C THR A 90 -7.05 -13.58 -5.51
N TYR A 91 -6.10 -13.21 -4.66
CA TYR A 91 -5.63 -11.84 -4.48
C TYR A 91 -4.11 -11.84 -4.58
N ARG A 92 -3.55 -10.91 -5.35
CA ARG A 92 -2.11 -10.71 -5.46
C ARG A 92 -1.77 -9.23 -5.60
N VAL A 93 -0.50 -8.91 -5.41
CA VAL A 93 0.04 -7.58 -5.63
C VAL A 93 1.09 -7.67 -6.74
N ASP A 94 0.96 -6.82 -7.76
CA ASP A 94 2.06 -6.58 -8.70
C ASP A 94 3.03 -5.58 -8.07
N VAL A 95 4.17 -6.07 -7.59
CA VAL A 95 5.18 -5.27 -6.89
C VAL A 95 5.76 -4.17 -7.78
N ASN A 96 5.94 -4.43 -9.08
CA ASN A 96 6.48 -3.44 -10.01
C ASN A 96 5.48 -2.31 -10.25
N TYR A 97 4.20 -2.67 -10.44
CA TYR A 97 3.13 -1.69 -10.54
C TYR A 97 2.99 -0.86 -9.25
N LEU A 98 2.91 -1.54 -8.09
CA LEU A 98 2.75 -0.87 -6.80
C LEU A 98 3.90 0.09 -6.52
N THR A 99 5.14 -0.29 -6.83
CA THR A 99 6.32 0.57 -6.66
C THR A 99 6.20 1.84 -7.51
N ARG A 100 5.90 1.72 -8.80
CA ARG A 100 5.71 2.91 -9.66
C ARG A 100 4.59 3.80 -9.18
N LYS A 101 3.46 3.20 -8.77
CA LYS A 101 2.31 3.93 -8.23
C LYS A 101 2.69 4.71 -6.97
N LEU A 102 3.36 4.05 -6.01
CA LEU A 102 3.82 4.65 -4.76
C LEU A 102 4.73 5.86 -4.99
N VAL A 103 5.72 5.74 -5.88
CA VAL A 103 6.65 6.83 -6.19
C VAL A 103 5.89 8.00 -6.82
N THR A 104 5.03 7.73 -7.80
CA THR A 104 4.25 8.76 -8.50
C THR A 104 3.33 9.52 -7.53
N ASP A 105 2.60 8.80 -6.69
CA ASP A 105 1.66 9.38 -5.73
C ASP A 105 2.41 10.17 -4.62
N LEU A 106 3.59 9.70 -4.22
CA LEU A 106 4.45 10.41 -3.26
C LEU A 106 5.04 11.70 -3.84
N ASP A 107 5.52 11.67 -5.08
CA ASP A 107 6.06 12.86 -5.77
C ASP A 107 4.99 13.95 -5.89
N GLN A 108 3.77 13.56 -6.25
CA GLN A 108 2.64 14.47 -6.31
C GLN A 108 2.32 15.05 -4.92
N LEU A 109 2.29 14.21 -3.87
CA LEU A 109 2.08 14.67 -2.49
C LEU A 109 3.15 15.67 -2.05
N ILE A 110 4.43 15.40 -2.33
CA ILE A 110 5.54 16.29 -1.96
C ILE A 110 5.42 17.62 -2.69
N LYS A 111 5.07 17.60 -3.98
CA LYS A 111 4.83 18.82 -4.76
C LYS A 111 3.74 19.69 -4.13
N ASP A 112 2.60 19.08 -3.81
CA ASP A 112 1.47 19.79 -3.20
C ASP A 112 1.80 20.27 -1.78
N LEU A 113 2.54 19.47 -1.01
CA LEU A 113 3.00 19.83 0.33
C LEU A 113 3.94 21.04 0.31
N LYS A 114 4.89 21.10 -0.64
CA LYS A 114 5.80 22.25 -0.80
C LYS A 114 5.03 23.55 -1.04
N VAL A 115 4.02 23.51 -1.93
CA VAL A 115 3.15 24.67 -2.20
C VAL A 115 2.38 25.06 -0.94
N LYS A 116 1.74 24.11 -0.25
CA LYS A 116 0.97 24.41 0.97
C LYS A 116 1.83 24.94 2.11
N ILE A 117 3.05 24.44 2.28
CA ILE A 117 3.99 24.95 3.30
C ILE A 117 4.36 26.42 2.99
N ALA A 118 4.62 26.73 1.72
CA ALA A 118 4.89 28.10 1.27
C ALA A 118 3.74 29.05 1.66
N ASP A 119 2.51 28.63 1.34
CA ASP A 119 1.29 29.40 1.61
C ASP A 119 1.07 29.62 3.11
N VAL A 120 1.25 28.58 3.93
CA VAL A 120 1.02 28.63 5.38
C VAL A 120 2.06 29.47 6.11
N ILE A 121 3.34 29.39 5.70
CA ILE A 121 4.45 30.11 6.33
C ILE A 121 4.58 31.55 5.77
N GLY A 122 3.86 31.88 4.68
CA GLY A 122 3.85 33.21 4.08
C GLY A 122 5.08 33.53 3.23
N ILE A 123 5.79 32.50 2.74
CA ILE A 123 6.95 32.66 1.86
C ILE A 123 6.50 32.30 0.44
N GLN A 124 6.61 33.23 -0.52
CA GLN A 124 6.44 32.87 -1.93
C GLN A 124 7.64 32.04 -2.38
N ILE A 125 7.46 30.75 -2.60
CA ILE A 125 8.47 29.93 -3.27
C ILE A 125 8.50 30.40 -4.73
N GLU A 126 9.53 31.15 -5.12
CA GLU A 126 9.82 31.39 -6.52
C GLU A 126 9.87 30.04 -7.23
N LYS A 127 9.10 29.88 -8.32
CA LYS A 127 9.15 28.71 -9.19
C LYS A 127 10.59 28.55 -9.69
N THR A 128 11.42 27.81 -8.97
CA THR A 128 12.72 27.42 -9.51
C THR A 128 12.46 26.42 -10.62
N ALA A 129 12.86 26.85 -11.80
CA ALA A 129 12.63 26.25 -13.08
C ALA A 129 12.93 24.75 -13.12
N SER A 130 12.11 24.08 -13.91
CA SER A 130 12.43 22.92 -14.74
C SER A 130 13.93 22.79 -15.05
N VAL A 131 14.52 21.67 -14.66
CA VAL A 131 15.60 20.98 -15.40
C VAL A 131 15.29 19.50 -15.35
#